data_AF-A0A9J5ZEB9-F1
#
_entry.id   AF-A0A9J5ZEB9-F1
#
_cell.length_a   1.000
_cell.length_b   1.000
_cell.length_c   1.000
_cell.angle_alpha   90.00
_cell.angle_beta   90.00
_cell.angle_gamma   90.00
#
_symmetry.space_group_name_H-M   'P 1'
#
loop_
_entity.id
_entity.type
_entity.pdbx_description
1 polymer ?
#
loop_
_entity_poly.entity_id
_entity_poly.type
_entity_poly.pdbx_seq_one_letter_code
_entity_poly.pdbx_strand_id
1 'polypeptide(L)'
;MAHLQIVCYVLIELSNETPKQGYDYYITSPYPNDALAYGHATCSSNVEYSDCDTCVRLARGHLMTTCDGSIGGQVKFIDCSMSHCFSVAITVLWSLISLI
;
A
#
# COMPACT_ATOMS: atom_id res chain seq x y z
N MET A 1 -10.52 -14.47 1.01
CA MET A 1 -11.16 -13.21 0.57
C MET A 1 -11.02 -12.04 1.56
N ALA A 2 -10.57 -12.24 2.81
CA ALA A 2 -10.38 -11.15 3.79
C ALA A 2 -9.11 -10.30 3.59
N HIS A 3 -8.12 -10.79 2.84
CA HIS A 3 -6.82 -10.11 2.66
C HIS A 3 -6.86 -8.87 1.74
N LEU A 4 -7.85 -8.75 0.86
CA LEU A 4 -7.92 -7.64 -0.09
C LEU A 4 -8.37 -6.31 0.57
N GLN A 5 -9.20 -6.40 1.62
CA GLN A 5 -9.83 -5.23 2.25
C GLN A 5 -8.80 -4.28 2.89
N ILE A 6 -7.80 -4.82 3.58
CA ILE A 6 -6.80 -4.00 4.27
C ILE A 6 -5.81 -3.35 3.31
N VAL A 7 -5.49 -4.03 2.20
CA VAL A 7 -4.62 -3.49 1.15
C VAL A 7 -5.34 -2.38 0.40
N CYS A 8 -6.62 -2.56 0.04
CA CYS A 8 -7.46 -1.51 -0.52
C CYS A 8 -7.50 -0.26 0.36
N TYR A 9 -7.69 -0.42 1.68
CA TYR A 9 -7.71 0.69 2.62
C TYR A 9 -6.41 1.50 2.58
N VAL A 10 -5.26 0.82 2.73
CA VAL A 10 -3.93 1.44 2.68
C VAL A 10 -3.72 2.19 1.36
N LEU A 11 -4.06 1.58 0.23
CA LEU A 11 -3.90 2.20 -1.09
C LEU A 11 -4.81 3.42 -1.31
N ILE A 12 -6.01 3.43 -0.75
CA ILE A 12 -6.92 4.57 -0.81
C ILE A 12 -6.34 5.75 -0.01
N GLU A 13 -5.90 5.50 1.22
CA GLU A 13 -5.30 6.53 2.06
C GLU A 13 -4.03 7.10 1.45
N LEU A 14 -3.14 6.25 0.91
CA LEU A 14 -1.98 6.70 0.15
C LEU A 14 -2.38 7.67 -0.96
N SER A 15 -3.39 7.34 -1.77
CA SER A 15 -3.82 8.24 -2.85
C SER A 15 -4.39 9.57 -2.37
N ASN A 16 -5.05 9.61 -1.21
CA ASN A 16 -5.68 10.83 -0.70
C ASN A 16 -4.70 11.73 0.06
N GLU A 17 -3.70 11.15 0.73
CA GLU A 17 -2.84 11.86 1.68
C GLU A 17 -1.46 12.18 1.12
N THR A 18 -0.91 11.37 0.21
CA THR A 18 0.41 11.63 -0.42
C THR A 18 0.54 13.04 -1.02
N PRO A 19 -0.42 13.53 -1.85
CA PRO A 19 -0.30 14.88 -2.41
C PRO A 19 -0.49 15.98 -1.36
N LYS A 20 -1.08 15.69 -0.19
CA LYS A 20 -1.30 16.66 0.90
C LYS A 20 -0.15 16.71 1.91
N GLN A 21 0.56 15.60 2.12
CA GLN A 21 1.60 15.46 3.15
C GLN A 21 3.02 15.64 2.59
N GLY A 22 3.20 16.50 1.60
CA GLY A 22 4.52 16.85 1.10
C GLY A 22 5.15 15.78 0.20
N TYR A 23 4.33 15.05 -0.57
CA TYR A 23 4.75 14.11 -1.61
C TYR A 23 5.49 12.86 -1.12
N ASP A 24 5.56 12.60 0.19
CA ASP A 24 6.08 11.35 0.76
C ASP A 24 5.19 10.93 1.93
N TYR A 25 4.44 9.84 1.78
CA TYR A 25 3.47 9.40 2.77
C TYR A 25 3.50 7.88 3.01
N TYR A 26 3.50 7.52 4.29
CA TYR A 26 3.50 6.15 4.77
C TYR A 26 2.26 5.91 5.61
N ILE A 27 1.60 4.77 5.37
CA ILE A 27 0.49 4.35 6.20
C ILE A 27 0.57 2.86 6.48
N THR A 28 0.13 2.50 7.67
CA THR A 28 -0.02 1.12 8.12
C THR A 28 -1.48 0.86 8.45
N SER A 29 -1.99 -0.32 8.11
CA SER A 29 -3.37 -0.67 8.41
C SER A 29 -3.63 -0.67 9.92
N PRO A 30 -4.77 -0.14 10.40
CA PRO A 30 -5.11 -0.09 11.82
C PRO A 30 -5.59 -1.43 12.40
N TYR A 31 -5.60 -2.51 11.61
CA TYR A 31 -6.11 -3.82 12.03
C TYR A 31 -5.00 -4.66 12.70
N PRO A 32 -5.15 -5.06 13.98
CA PRO A 32 -4.11 -5.80 14.72
C PRO A 32 -4.30 -7.33 14.70
N ASN A 33 -5.36 -7.84 14.06
CA ASN A 33 -5.81 -9.24 14.21
C ASN A 33 -5.18 -10.17 13.15
N ASP A 34 -3.85 -10.27 13.14
CA ASP A 34 -3.04 -11.28 12.39
C ASP A 34 -2.56 -10.90 10.98
N ALA A 35 -3.07 -9.82 10.40
CA ALA A 35 -2.80 -9.43 9.02
C ALA A 35 -2.60 -7.91 8.96
N LEU A 36 -1.39 -7.45 8.63
CA LEU A 36 -1.04 -6.04 8.65
C LEU A 36 -0.49 -5.60 7.30
N ALA A 37 -1.05 -4.54 6.74
CA ALA A 37 -0.63 -3.97 5.47
C ALA A 37 0.16 -2.68 5.70
N TYR A 38 1.31 -2.59 5.06
CA TYR A 38 2.14 -1.41 4.97
C TYR A 38 2.03 -0.83 3.56
N GLY A 39 1.97 0.48 3.47
CA GLY A 39 1.94 1.19 2.21
C GLY A 39 2.84 2.42 2.26
N HIS A 40 3.42 2.71 1.11
CA HIS A 40 4.24 3.88 0.89
C HIS A 40 3.98 4.44 -0.50
N ALA A 41 3.75 5.74 -0.59
CA ALA A 41 3.68 6.43 -1.87
C ALA A 41 4.50 7.70 -1.82
N THR A 42 5.21 7.95 -2.92
CA THR A 42 5.99 9.15 -3.14
C THR A 42 5.63 9.78 -4.47
N CYS A 43 5.72 11.09 -4.53
CA CYS A 43 5.62 11.89 -5.73
C CYS A 43 6.89 12.73 -5.87
N SER A 44 7.21 13.08 -7.11
CA SER A 44 8.28 14.03 -7.40
C SER A 44 7.93 15.39 -6.80
N SER A 45 8.88 16.05 -6.14
CA SER A 45 8.68 17.41 -5.61
C SER A 45 8.46 18.47 -6.70
N ASN A 46 8.66 18.10 -7.96
CA ASN A 46 8.58 18.99 -9.12
C ASN A 46 7.22 18.94 -9.83
N VAL A 47 6.29 18.07 -9.41
CA VAL A 47 4.95 17.97 -10.01
C VAL A 47 3.91 18.72 -9.19
N GLU A 48 2.84 19.20 -9.83
CA GLU A 48 1.73 19.83 -9.12
C GLU A 48 0.90 18.80 -8.36
N TYR A 49 0.12 19.30 -7.38
CA TYR A 49 -0.81 18.50 -6.59
C TYR A 49 -1.74 17.62 -7.45
N SER A 50 -2.29 18.18 -8.53
CA SER A 50 -3.20 17.47 -9.44
C SER A 50 -2.52 16.32 -10.20
N ASP A 51 -1.27 16.52 -10.59
CA ASP A 51 -0.49 15.52 -11.30
C ASP A 51 -0.09 14.37 -10.36
N CYS A 52 0.29 14.71 -9.11
CA CYS A 52 0.53 13.71 -8.07
C CYS A 52 -0.74 12.90 -7.75
N ASP A 53 -1.90 13.55 -7.54
CA ASP A 53 -3.17 12.82 -7.29
C ASP A 53 -3.48 11.85 -8.42
N THR A 54 -3.35 12.30 -9.67
CA THR A 54 -3.62 11.47 -10.85
C THR A 54 -2.64 10.31 -10.94
N CYS A 55 -1.34 10.55 -10.73
CA CYS A 55 -0.31 9.52 -10.81
C CYS A 55 -0.50 8.45 -9.75
N VAL A 56 -0.74 8.83 -8.48
CA VAL A 56 -0.94 7.87 -7.39
C VAL A 56 -2.23 7.08 -7.57
N ARG A 57 -3.29 7.69 -8.10
CA ARG A 57 -4.54 6.99 -8.47
C ARG A 57 -4.34 5.97 -9.58
N LEU A 58 -3.54 6.29 -10.60
CA LEU A 58 -3.17 5.35 -11.65
C LEU A 58 -2.31 4.20 -11.10
N ALA A 59 -1.33 4.51 -10.25
CA ALA A 59 -0.51 3.51 -9.58
C ALA A 59 -1.35 2.54 -8.74
N ARG A 60 -2.39 3.03 -8.08
CA ARG A 60 -3.36 2.20 -7.36
C ARG A 60 -4.12 1.26 -8.28
N GLY A 61 -4.64 1.76 -9.40
CA GLY A 61 -5.29 0.92 -10.40
C GLY A 61 -4.35 -0.18 -10.91
N HIS A 62 -3.09 0.17 -11.18
CA HIS A 62 -2.08 -0.78 -11.62
C HIS A 62 -1.74 -1.83 -10.57
N LEU A 63 -1.51 -1.45 -9.31
CA LEU A 63 -1.20 -2.40 -8.23
C LEU A 63 -2.37 -3.34 -7.97
N MET A 64 -3.60 -2.83 -7.97
CA MET A 64 -4.81 -3.64 -7.79
C MET A 64 -5.05 -4.65 -8.92
N THR A 65 -4.67 -4.31 -10.16
CA THR A 65 -4.88 -5.18 -11.33
C THR A 65 -3.71 -6.11 -11.63
N THR A 66 -2.48 -5.66 -11.35
CA THR A 66 -1.24 -6.36 -11.70
C THR A 66 -0.73 -7.23 -10.55
N CYS A 67 -0.93 -6.78 -9.31
CA CYS A 67 -0.44 -7.46 -8.10
C CYS A 67 -1.58 -8.12 -7.31
N ASP A 68 -2.67 -8.50 -7.98
CA ASP A 68 -3.80 -9.19 -7.35
C ASP A 68 -3.32 -10.49 -6.68
N GLY A 69 -3.67 -10.66 -5.40
CA GLY A 69 -3.23 -11.78 -4.57
C GLY A 69 -1.74 -11.78 -4.17
N SER A 70 -0.96 -10.76 -4.52
CA SER A 70 0.46 -10.68 -4.14
C SER A 70 0.64 -10.16 -2.71
N ILE A 71 1.60 -10.76 -1.99
CA ILE A 71 1.99 -10.33 -0.64
C ILE A 71 2.64 -8.94 -0.68
N GLY A 72 3.18 -8.49 -1.81
CA GLY A 72 3.66 -7.12 -1.94
C GLY A 72 3.85 -6.77 -3.40
N GLY A 73 3.85 -5.47 -3.69
CA GLY A 73 4.00 -4.92 -5.03
C GLY A 73 4.54 -3.51 -4.99
N GLN A 74 5.39 -3.17 -5.97
CA GLN A 74 5.88 -1.81 -6.17
C GLN A 74 5.67 -1.42 -7.62
N VAL A 75 5.11 -0.24 -7.83
CA VAL A 75 4.96 0.40 -9.13
C VAL A 75 5.67 1.74 -9.09
N LYS A 76 6.52 1.98 -10.09
CA LYS A 76 7.30 3.20 -10.22
C LYS A 76 7.01 3.84 -11.57
N PHE A 77 6.50 5.06 -11.53
CA PHE A 77 6.34 5.96 -12.67
C PHE A 77 7.47 7.00 -12.68
N ILE A 78 7.48 7.83 -13.72
CA ILE A 78 8.38 8.99 -13.83
C ILE A 78 8.09 10.00 -12.71
N ASP A 79 6.81 10.24 -12.43
CA ASP A 79 6.37 11.30 -11.53
C ASP A 79 5.98 10.83 -10.12
N CYS A 80 5.71 9.54 -9.93
CA CYS A 80 5.35 8.98 -8.64
C CYS A 80 5.81 7.52 -8.49
N SER A 81 5.92 7.06 -7.26
CA SER A 81 6.19 5.67 -6.91
C SER A 81 5.21 5.23 -5.84
N MET A 82 4.67 4.02 -5.94
CA MET A 82 3.82 3.46 -4.91
C MET A 82 4.18 2.01 -4.63
N SER A 83 4.21 1.66 -3.36
CA SER A 83 4.58 0.34 -2.87
C SER A 83 3.60 -0.11 -1.80
N HIS A 84 3.23 -1.38 -1.80
CA HIS A 84 2.56 -2.00 -0.67
C HIS A 84 3.24 -3.31 -0.29
N CYS A 85 3.22 -3.62 1.00
CA CYS A 85 3.69 -4.88 1.55
C CYS A 85 2.66 -5.38 2.57
N PHE A 86 2.16 -6.58 2.35
CA PHE A 86 1.25 -7.30 3.22
C PHE A 86 2.09 -8.25 4.10
N SER A 87 2.02 -8.08 5.42
CA SER A 87 2.71 -8.94 6.38
C SER A 87 1.69 -9.86 7.06
N VAL A 88 1.93 -11.17 6.94
CA VAL A 88 1.17 -12.25 7.61
C VAL A 88 1.95 -12.80 8.81
N ALA A 89 2.94 -12.05 9.31
CA ALA A 89 3.93 -12.54 10.27
C ALA A 89 3.31 -13.16 11.54
N ILE A 90 2.11 -12.74 11.95
CA ILE A 90 1.46 -13.25 13.16
C ILE A 90 0.86 -14.65 12.95
N THR A 91 0.31 -14.97 11.77
CA THR A 91 -0.29 -16.30 11.52
C THR A 91 0.76 -17.41 11.44
N VAL A 92 1.97 -17.11 10.94
CA VAL A 92 3.07 -18.10 10.86
C VAL A 92 3.62 -18.44 12.25
N LEU A 93 3.67 -17.46 13.15
CA LEU A 93 4.09 -17.66 14.54
C LEU A 93 3.07 -18.48 15.35
N TRP A 94 1.76 -18.25 15.18
CA TRP A 94 0.73 -19.06 15.85
C TRP A 94 0.65 -20.51 15.31
N SER A 95 0.90 -20.70 14.03
CA SER A 95 0.98 -22.04 13.43
C SER A 95 2.19 -22.84 13.95
N LEU A 96 3.32 -22.18 14.21
CA LEU A 96 4.49 -22.79 14.84
C LEU A 96 4.29 -23.10 16.33
N ILE A 97 3.53 -22.27 17.06
CA ILE A 97 3.21 -22.52 18.48
C ILE A 97 2.20 -23.68 18.64
N SER A 98 1.35 -23.92 17.64
CA SER A 98 0.37 -25.04 17.67
C SER A 98 0.95 -26.38 17.19
N LEU A 99 2.21 -26.40 16.73
CA LEU A 99 2.95 -27.58 16.27
C LEU A 99 4.02 -28.08 17.26
N ILE A 100 4.08 -27.49 18.46
CA ILE A 100 4.91 -27.93 19.61
C ILE A 100 3.97 -28.37 20.73
#